data_AF-A0A967D2F3-F1
#
_entry.id   AF-A0A967D2F3-F1
#
_cell.length_a   1.000
_cell.length_b   1.000
_cell.length_c   1.000
_cell.angle_alpha   90.00
_cell.angle_beta   90.00
_cell.angle_gamma   90.00
#
_symmetry.space_group_name_H-M   'P 1'
#
loop_
_entity.id
_entity.type
_entity.pdbx_description
1 polymer ?
#
loop_
_entity_poly.entity_id
_entity_poly.type
_entity_poly.pdbx_seq_one_letter_code
_entity_poly.pdbx_strand_id
1 'polypeptide(L)'
;ESTIAKEPGKLRASGSARGSIWHVALAGWLLEQGLPADATAWVSINGSGPSLQELLAGGVELICCSVPEARGLLTGGELRCLGVMADSRHPLAPNVPTFREAGCDWALGGWRGLMLPLGVPEERATVIREAVLETVESDAFAQFMETAGFNLTIGEPDAFEQLLATFDATFGEIFATAEIDAVSESPIGPYGFPLILVSVGACLLVLLVGRGQLQLQTDALRLTWRDLPRLLLVPVAVGFFMLTTETLGFVIAATGMLLGLLLVVRVHLLTATVITLLLVPAVYQFFAVQLGVPLPWGILGW
;
A
#
# COMPACT_ATOMS: atom_id res chain seq x y z
N GLU A 1 21.80 -9.57 -1.45
CA GLU A 1 23.18 -9.25 -1.88
C GLU A 1 23.56 -9.91 -3.19
N SER A 2 23.76 -11.23 -3.25
CA SER A 2 24.29 -11.90 -4.45
C SER A 2 23.47 -11.69 -5.73
N THR A 3 22.13 -11.60 -5.64
CA THR A 3 21.27 -11.28 -6.79
C THR A 3 21.42 -9.82 -7.23
N ILE A 4 21.38 -8.90 -6.27
CA ILE A 4 21.51 -7.45 -6.50
C ILE A 4 22.88 -7.11 -7.12
N ALA A 5 23.95 -7.73 -6.60
CA ALA A 5 25.31 -7.53 -7.11
C ALA A 5 25.51 -8.09 -8.53
N LYS A 6 24.78 -9.14 -8.91
CA LYS A 6 24.87 -9.76 -10.25
C LYS A 6 24.03 -9.03 -11.29
N GLU A 7 22.87 -8.51 -10.89
CA GLU A 7 21.94 -7.83 -11.78
C GLU A 7 21.40 -6.52 -11.14
N PRO A 8 22.25 -5.47 -11.03
CA PRO A 8 21.83 -4.18 -10.47
C PRO A 8 20.62 -3.61 -11.22
N GLY A 9 19.66 -3.05 -10.49
CA GLY A 9 18.49 -2.35 -11.03
C GLY A 9 17.36 -3.26 -11.52
N LYS A 10 17.51 -4.59 -11.50
CA LYS A 10 16.43 -5.51 -11.87
C LYS A 10 15.38 -5.72 -10.77
N LEU A 11 15.78 -5.60 -9.51
CA LEU A 11 14.87 -5.81 -8.39
C LEU A 11 14.20 -4.50 -8.01
N ARG A 12 12.89 -4.52 -7.91
CA ARG A 12 12.07 -3.44 -7.39
C ARG A 12 11.86 -3.67 -5.91
N ALA A 13 12.12 -2.63 -5.12
CA ALA A 13 11.94 -2.64 -3.68
C ALA A 13 10.88 -1.62 -3.27
N SER A 14 10.17 -1.88 -2.18
CA SER A 14 9.25 -0.93 -1.57
C SER A 14 9.18 -1.10 -0.05
N GLY A 15 8.22 -0.45 0.59
CA GLY A 15 8.05 -0.47 2.03
C GLY A 15 7.27 0.73 2.52
N SER A 16 7.56 1.90 1.95
CA SER A 16 6.77 3.11 2.16
C SER A 16 7.16 4.19 1.15
N ALA A 17 6.70 5.43 1.34
CA ALA A 17 6.91 6.51 0.39
C ALA A 17 8.40 6.86 0.27
N ARG A 18 8.79 7.58 -0.79
CA ARG A 18 10.14 8.15 -0.90
C ARG A 18 10.51 8.93 0.37
N GLY A 19 11.70 8.65 0.90
CA GLY A 19 12.25 9.32 2.09
C GLY A 19 11.62 8.91 3.42
N SER A 20 10.72 7.94 3.40
CA SER A 20 10.22 7.32 4.63
C SER A 20 11.27 6.41 5.27
N ILE A 21 11.02 6.00 6.52
CA ILE A 21 11.93 5.16 7.30
C ILE A 21 12.37 3.89 6.56
N TRP A 22 11.48 3.21 5.84
CA TRP A 22 11.83 1.98 5.12
C TRP A 22 12.63 2.23 3.84
N HIS A 23 12.48 3.40 3.22
CA HIS A 23 13.35 3.81 2.13
C HIS A 23 14.76 4.07 2.64
N VAL A 24 14.88 4.82 3.76
CA VAL A 24 16.15 5.11 4.43
C VAL A 24 16.82 3.81 4.92
N ALA A 25 16.03 2.84 5.41
CA ALA A 25 16.53 1.52 5.81
C ALA A 25 17.22 0.78 4.66
N LEU A 26 16.60 0.79 3.48
CA LEU A 26 17.18 0.15 2.29
C LEU A 26 18.40 0.93 1.79
N ALA A 27 18.29 2.25 1.67
CA ALA A 27 19.36 3.11 1.19
C ALA A 27 20.63 3.00 2.06
N GLY A 28 20.48 3.07 3.39
CA GLY A 28 21.60 2.90 4.31
C GLY A 28 22.23 1.50 4.23
N TRP A 29 21.44 0.45 4.01
CA TRP A 29 21.98 -0.89 3.77
C TRP A 29 22.79 -0.98 2.47
N LEU A 30 22.28 -0.41 1.37
CA LEU A 30 23.01 -0.38 0.11
C LEU A 30 24.35 0.35 0.26
N LEU A 31 24.35 1.48 0.96
CA LEU A 31 25.53 2.27 1.26
C LEU A 31 26.54 1.48 2.10
N GLU A 32 26.10 0.86 3.20
CA GLU A 32 26.96 0.05 4.09
C GLU A 32 27.61 -1.11 3.34
N GLN A 33 26.88 -1.75 2.43
CA GLN A 33 27.40 -2.84 1.60
C GLN A 33 28.22 -2.38 0.39
N GLY A 34 28.34 -1.06 0.15
CA GLY A 34 29.01 -0.51 -1.03
C GLY A 34 28.33 -0.89 -2.35
N LEU A 35 27.02 -1.15 -2.32
CA LEU A 35 26.21 -1.44 -3.50
C LEU A 35 25.80 -0.11 -4.17
N PRO A 36 25.62 -0.07 -5.51
CA PRO A 36 25.26 1.17 -6.17
C PRO A 36 23.84 1.62 -5.82
N ALA A 37 23.61 2.94 -5.86
CA ALA A 37 22.31 3.55 -5.56
C ALA A 37 21.13 2.98 -6.35
N ASP A 38 21.38 2.62 -7.62
CA ASP A 38 20.40 2.06 -8.54
C ASP A 38 20.37 0.52 -8.50
N ALA A 39 21.05 -0.12 -7.53
CA ALA A 39 21.07 -1.57 -7.42
C ALA A 39 19.67 -2.16 -7.20
N THR A 40 18.75 -1.37 -6.65
CA THR A 40 17.32 -1.67 -6.57
C THR A 40 16.49 -0.47 -6.97
N ALA A 41 15.43 -0.67 -7.75
CA ALA A 41 14.48 0.38 -8.07
C ALA A 41 13.49 0.58 -6.92
N TRP A 42 13.51 1.73 -6.25
CA TRP A 42 12.53 2.02 -5.20
C TRP A 42 11.18 2.41 -5.79
N VAL A 43 10.13 1.66 -5.46
CA VAL A 43 8.74 1.94 -5.83
C VAL A 43 8.06 2.59 -4.63
N SER A 44 7.79 3.90 -4.74
CA SER A 44 7.19 4.68 -3.65
C SER A 44 5.70 4.36 -3.47
N ILE A 45 5.37 3.64 -2.39
CA ILE A 45 3.99 3.25 -2.03
C ILE A 45 3.67 3.83 -0.65
N ASN A 46 2.45 4.32 -0.41
CA ASN A 46 2.09 4.95 0.86
C ASN A 46 1.86 3.93 2.00
N GLY A 47 2.97 3.38 2.54
CA GLY A 47 3.02 2.57 3.75
C GLY A 47 3.28 1.08 3.51
N SER A 48 3.60 0.36 4.60
CA SER A 48 3.99 -1.06 4.55
C SER A 48 2.85 -1.97 4.12
N GLY A 49 1.62 -1.73 4.58
CA GLY A 49 0.46 -2.58 4.26
C GLY A 49 0.19 -2.69 2.75
N PRO A 50 -0.02 -1.57 2.05
CA PRO A 50 -0.16 -1.59 0.59
C PRO A 50 1.09 -2.09 -0.13
N SER A 51 2.29 -1.81 0.39
CA SER A 51 3.53 -2.36 -0.17
C SER A 51 3.50 -3.88 -0.12
N LEU A 52 3.16 -4.48 1.02
CA LEU A 52 3.08 -5.94 1.20
C LEU A 52 2.07 -6.59 0.24
N GLN A 53 0.96 -5.91 -0.06
CA GLN A 53 0.03 -6.35 -1.09
C GLN A 53 0.66 -6.34 -2.49
N GLU A 54 1.43 -5.31 -2.81
CA GLU A 54 2.18 -5.22 -4.08
C GLU A 54 3.22 -6.34 -4.22
N LEU A 55 3.88 -6.73 -3.12
CA LEU A 55 4.81 -7.87 -3.11
C LEU A 55 4.08 -9.18 -3.40
N LEU A 56 2.91 -9.42 -2.80
CA LEU A 56 2.10 -10.61 -3.08
C LEU A 56 1.57 -10.63 -4.52
N ALA A 57 1.28 -9.46 -5.07
CA ALA A 57 0.88 -9.25 -6.46
C ALA A 57 2.03 -9.44 -7.47
N GLY A 58 3.28 -9.52 -7.01
CA GLY A 58 4.47 -9.55 -7.88
C GLY A 58 4.81 -8.19 -8.52
N GLY A 59 4.27 -7.10 -7.97
CA GLY A 59 4.59 -5.74 -8.38
C GLY A 59 5.91 -5.21 -7.83
N VAL A 60 6.44 -5.83 -6.77
CA VAL A 60 7.82 -5.64 -6.27
C VAL A 60 8.41 -6.96 -5.82
N GLU A 61 9.74 -7.06 -5.79
CA GLU A 61 10.46 -8.29 -5.40
C GLU A 61 10.98 -8.24 -3.95
N LEU A 62 11.11 -7.04 -3.38
CA LEU A 62 11.65 -6.83 -2.05
C LEU A 62 10.82 -5.79 -1.28
N ILE A 63 10.65 -6.01 0.02
CA ILE A 63 10.10 -5.01 0.92
C ILE A 63 10.95 -4.82 2.16
N CYS A 64 11.14 -3.56 2.55
CA CYS A 64 11.55 -3.17 3.88
C CYS A 64 10.30 -2.78 4.68
N CYS A 65 10.05 -3.46 5.80
CA CYS A 65 8.97 -3.11 6.72
C CYS A 65 9.32 -3.62 8.12
N SER A 66 8.52 -3.25 9.12
CA SER A 66 8.68 -3.84 10.46
C SER A 66 8.19 -5.30 10.48
N VAL A 67 8.81 -6.12 11.32
CA VAL A 67 8.42 -7.55 11.46
C VAL A 67 6.95 -7.70 11.88
N PRO A 68 6.40 -6.89 12.82
CA PRO A 68 4.97 -6.93 13.15
C PRO A 68 4.03 -6.67 11.98
N GLU A 69 4.37 -5.74 11.09
CA GLU A 69 3.54 -5.41 9.91
C GLU A 69 3.41 -6.60 8.96
N ALA A 70 4.46 -7.41 8.85
CA ALA A 70 4.47 -8.61 8.02
C ALA A 70 4.03 -9.89 8.76
N ARG A 71 3.74 -9.83 10.07
CA ARG A 71 3.53 -11.01 10.94
C ARG A 71 2.55 -12.03 10.37
N GLY A 72 1.39 -11.57 9.89
CA GLY A 72 0.36 -12.45 9.33
C GLY A 72 0.88 -13.24 8.12
N LEU A 73 1.53 -12.54 7.19
CA LEU A 73 2.06 -13.12 5.95
C LEU A 73 3.31 -14.00 6.19
N LEU A 74 4.14 -13.65 7.17
CA LEU A 74 5.27 -14.47 7.61
C LEU A 74 4.80 -15.78 8.25
N THR A 75 3.75 -15.72 9.07
CA THR A 75 3.20 -16.89 9.76
C THR A 75 2.44 -17.80 8.78
N GLY A 76 1.77 -17.21 7.78
CA GLY A 76 1.13 -17.93 6.68
C GLY A 76 2.10 -18.56 5.68
N GLY A 77 3.40 -18.24 5.75
CA GLY A 77 4.41 -18.74 4.82
C GLY A 77 4.35 -18.10 3.43
N GLU A 78 3.59 -17.03 3.27
CA GLU A 78 3.44 -16.29 2.01
C GLU A 78 4.67 -15.43 1.72
N LEU A 79 5.37 -14.99 2.78
CA LEU A 79 6.58 -14.20 2.69
C LEU A 79 7.77 -14.90 3.34
N ARG A 80 8.95 -14.65 2.77
CA ARG A 80 10.24 -15.04 3.36
C ARG A 80 10.96 -13.81 3.88
N CYS A 81 11.12 -13.71 5.20
CA CYS A 81 11.99 -12.70 5.81
C CYS A 81 13.46 -13.07 5.55
N LEU A 82 14.22 -12.16 4.95
CA LEU A 82 15.62 -12.40 4.56
C LEU A 82 16.62 -12.03 5.65
N GLY A 83 16.26 -11.10 6.53
CA GLY A 83 17.11 -10.63 7.61
C GLY A 83 16.40 -9.55 8.43
N VAL A 84 16.88 -9.32 9.65
CA VAL A 84 16.35 -8.30 10.57
C VAL A 84 17.41 -7.20 10.78
N MET A 85 17.05 -5.95 10.50
CA MET A 85 17.92 -4.78 10.70
C MET A 85 17.86 -4.29 12.16
N ALA A 86 18.25 -5.14 13.10
CA ALA A 86 18.26 -4.83 14.53
C ALA A 86 19.49 -5.44 15.22
N ASP A 87 19.74 -5.00 16.45
CA ASP A 87 20.86 -5.49 17.25
C ASP A 87 20.72 -6.97 17.64
N SER A 88 19.47 -7.45 17.76
CA SER A 88 19.13 -8.82 18.13
C SER A 88 17.99 -9.36 17.26
N ARG A 89 17.88 -10.70 17.22
CA ARG A 89 16.83 -11.37 16.45
C ARG A 89 15.45 -11.04 17.00
N HIS A 90 14.48 -10.90 16.11
CA HIS A 90 13.12 -10.57 16.50
C HIS A 90 12.37 -11.81 17.04
N PRO A 91 11.61 -11.73 18.15
CA PRO A 91 10.86 -12.87 18.70
C PRO A 91 9.87 -13.50 17.73
N LEU A 92 9.24 -12.70 16.87
CA LEU A 92 8.36 -13.17 15.79
C LEU A 92 9.09 -13.83 14.60
N ALA A 93 10.41 -13.73 14.54
CA ALA A 93 11.24 -14.30 13.47
C ALA A 93 12.57 -14.85 14.03
N PRO A 94 12.55 -15.77 15.01
CA PRO A 94 13.74 -16.14 15.79
C PRO A 94 14.79 -16.90 14.97
N ASN A 95 14.37 -17.53 13.87
CA ASN A 95 15.23 -18.27 12.96
C ASN A 95 15.90 -17.37 11.91
N VAL A 96 15.47 -16.11 11.80
CA VAL A 96 16.00 -15.16 10.82
C VAL A 96 17.20 -14.44 11.45
N PRO A 97 18.36 -14.42 10.79
CA PRO A 97 19.52 -13.72 11.32
C PRO A 97 19.34 -12.21 11.30
N THR A 98 20.06 -11.52 12.17
CA THR A 98 20.23 -10.07 12.01
C THR A 98 21.22 -9.76 10.88
N PHE A 99 21.21 -8.53 10.39
CA PHE A 99 22.18 -8.08 9.39
C PHE A 99 23.61 -8.15 9.94
N ARG A 100 23.82 -7.82 11.22
CA ARG A 100 25.12 -7.96 11.89
C ARG A 100 25.60 -9.40 11.95
N GLU A 101 24.72 -10.35 12.26
CA GLU A 101 25.05 -11.79 12.22
C GLU A 101 25.40 -12.25 10.80
N ALA A 102 24.88 -11.58 9.77
CA ALA A 102 25.19 -11.83 8.37
C ALA A 102 26.43 -11.07 7.86
N GLY A 103 27.11 -10.30 8.73
CA GLY A 103 28.33 -9.58 8.38
C GLY A 103 28.13 -8.17 7.81
N CYS A 104 26.95 -7.57 7.99
CA CYS A 104 26.64 -6.19 7.60
C CYS A 104 26.36 -5.36 8.87
N ASP A 105 27.12 -4.30 9.12
CA ASP A 105 26.94 -3.46 10.33
C ASP A 105 25.84 -2.40 10.15
N TRP A 106 24.70 -2.84 9.62
CA TRP A 106 23.54 -2.00 9.42
C TRP A 106 22.38 -2.45 10.30
N ALA A 107 21.85 -1.50 11.08
CA ALA A 107 20.65 -1.69 11.87
C ALA A 107 19.81 -0.42 11.82
N LEU A 108 18.52 -0.57 11.51
CA LEU A 108 17.57 0.53 11.53
C LEU A 108 16.19 0.03 11.95
N GLY A 109 15.82 0.37 13.19
CA GLY A 109 14.49 0.16 13.72
C GLY A 109 13.66 1.43 13.68
N GLY A 110 12.37 1.31 13.40
CA GLY A 110 11.43 2.41 13.59
C GLY A 110 11.22 2.68 15.07
N TRP A 111 11.35 3.94 15.49
CA TRP A 111 11.00 4.40 16.82
C TRP A 111 9.74 5.26 16.77
N ARG A 112 9.11 5.44 17.93
CA ARG A 112 7.98 6.35 18.13
C ARG A 112 8.24 7.14 19.39
N GLY A 113 7.88 8.43 19.37
CA GLY A 113 7.97 9.29 20.52
C GLY A 113 6.96 10.40 20.47
N LEU A 114 6.81 11.10 21.59
CA LEU A 114 5.92 12.25 21.75
C LEU A 114 6.77 13.49 21.92
N MET A 115 6.43 14.54 21.19
CA MET A 115 7.09 15.84 21.27
C MET A 115 6.05 16.90 21.56
N LEU A 116 6.47 17.93 22.29
CA LEU A 116 5.65 19.10 22.59
C LEU A 116 6.05 20.27 21.70
N PRO A 117 5.11 21.16 21.32
CA PRO A 117 5.45 22.40 20.63
C PRO A 117 6.48 23.22 21.39
N LEU A 118 7.28 23.98 20.65
CA LEU A 118 8.23 24.92 21.24
C LEU A 118 7.49 25.95 22.10
N GLY A 119 7.98 26.18 23.32
CA GLY A 119 7.43 27.18 24.24
C GLY A 119 6.29 26.69 25.14
N VAL A 120 6.00 25.38 25.18
CA VAL A 120 5.08 24.84 26.18
C VAL A 120 5.65 25.08 27.59
N PRO A 121 4.87 25.65 28.54
CA PRO A 121 5.32 25.85 29.92
C PRO A 121 5.68 24.53 30.61
N GLU A 122 6.76 24.53 31.39
CA GLU A 122 7.31 23.34 32.06
C GLU A 122 6.28 22.59 32.92
N GLU A 123 5.38 23.32 33.57
CA GLU A 123 4.29 22.73 34.36
C GLU A 123 3.37 21.85 33.50
N ARG A 124 3.02 22.29 32.28
CA ARG A 124 2.18 21.51 31.36
C ARG A 124 2.96 20.36 30.73
N ALA A 125 4.23 20.58 30.43
CA ALA A 125 5.12 19.53 29.92
C ALA A 125 5.27 18.40 30.94
N THR A 126 5.41 18.74 32.22
CA THR A 126 5.51 17.78 33.33
C THR A 126 4.25 16.93 33.45
N VAL A 127 3.06 17.53 33.42
CA VAL A 127 1.78 16.78 33.47
C VAL A 127 1.67 15.78 32.33
N ILE A 128 2.04 16.17 31.10
CA ILE A 128 1.98 15.28 29.94
C ILE A 128 3.03 14.17 30.07
N ARG A 129 4.26 14.51 30.49
CA ARG A 129 5.34 13.54 30.69
C ARG A 129 4.95 12.49 31.72
N GLU A 130 4.43 12.89 32.87
CA GLU A 130 3.99 11.98 33.94
C GLU A 130 2.88 11.05 33.45
N ALA A 131 1.86 11.57 32.76
CA ALA A 131 0.78 10.76 32.20
C ALA A 131 1.27 9.75 31.14
N VAL A 132 2.24 10.15 30.31
CA VAL A 132 2.86 9.25 29.33
C VAL A 132 3.64 8.16 30.03
N LEU A 133 4.48 8.50 31.02
CA LEU A 133 5.26 7.53 31.79
C LEU A 133 4.36 6.53 32.50
N GLU A 134 3.34 7.00 33.22
CA GLU A 134 2.35 6.13 33.89
C GLU A 134 1.69 5.17 32.89
N THR A 135 1.40 5.64 31.67
CA THR A 135 0.80 4.81 30.62
C THR A 135 1.79 3.75 30.12
N VAL A 136 3.02 4.14 29.76
CA VAL A 136 3.99 3.21 29.15
C VAL A 136 4.59 2.22 30.15
N GLU A 137 4.58 2.55 31.44
CA GLU A 137 4.98 1.67 32.54
C GLU A 137 3.85 0.72 32.99
N SER A 138 2.62 0.92 32.50
CA SER A 138 1.50 0.04 32.86
C SER A 138 1.63 -1.36 32.25
N ASP A 139 1.21 -2.37 33.01
CA ASP A 139 1.14 -3.76 32.55
C ASP A 139 0.29 -3.91 31.28
N ALA A 140 -0.79 -3.13 31.18
CA ALA A 140 -1.68 -3.14 30.01
C ALA A 140 -0.95 -2.69 28.74
N PHE A 141 -0.08 -1.68 28.84
CA PHE A 141 0.71 -1.21 27.71
C PHE A 141 1.84 -2.19 27.36
N ALA A 142 2.54 -2.72 28.37
CA ALA A 142 3.56 -3.75 28.16
C ALA A 142 2.98 -4.98 27.43
N GLN A 143 1.83 -5.48 27.89
CA GLN A 143 1.14 -6.61 27.27
C GLN A 143 0.65 -6.29 25.85
N PHE A 144 0.17 -5.06 25.61
CA PHE A 144 -0.20 -4.61 24.28
C PHE A 144 1.00 -4.61 23.33
N MET A 145 2.15 -4.07 23.77
CA MET A 145 3.38 -4.00 22.96
C MET A 145 3.91 -5.40 22.64
N GLU A 146 3.96 -6.30 23.62
CA GLU A 146 4.36 -7.70 23.42
C GLU A 146 3.42 -8.41 22.43
N THR A 147 2.10 -8.26 22.62
CA THR A 147 1.09 -8.87 21.74
C THR A 147 1.15 -8.29 20.33
N ALA A 148 1.46 -7.01 20.19
CA ALA A 148 1.66 -6.36 18.90
C ALA A 148 3.00 -6.74 18.27
N GLY A 149 3.95 -7.29 19.05
CA GLY A 149 5.29 -7.67 18.60
C GLY A 149 6.26 -6.49 18.53
N PHE A 150 6.01 -5.41 19.25
CA PHE A 150 6.92 -4.28 19.34
C PHE A 150 7.83 -4.40 20.56
N ASN A 151 9.08 -3.99 20.39
CA ASN A 151 9.98 -3.80 21.52
C ASN A 151 9.57 -2.52 22.27
N LEU A 152 9.56 -2.59 23.59
CA LEU A 152 9.33 -1.44 24.45
C LEU A 152 10.67 -0.90 24.94
N THR A 153 10.96 0.35 24.59
CA THR A 153 12.07 1.10 25.16
C THR A 153 11.50 2.41 25.67
N ILE A 154 11.56 2.60 26.99
CA ILE A 154 11.12 3.81 27.65
C ILE A 154 12.35 4.70 27.79
N GLY A 155 12.34 5.84 27.12
CA GLY A 155 13.43 6.81 27.15
C GLY A 155 13.02 8.06 27.92
N GLU A 156 13.90 8.51 28.81
CA GLU A 156 13.80 9.85 29.40
C GLU A 156 13.99 10.95 28.33
N PRO A 157 13.51 12.18 28.55
CA PRO A 157 13.62 13.28 27.58
C PRO A 157 15.03 13.47 27.00
N ASP A 158 16.06 13.47 27.85
CA ASP A 158 17.46 13.65 27.42
C ASP A 158 17.95 12.50 26.53
N ALA A 159 17.53 11.27 26.84
CA ALA A 159 17.87 10.11 26.02
C ALA A 159 17.14 10.16 24.68
N PHE A 160 15.90 10.65 24.67
CA PHE A 160 15.15 10.84 23.43
C PHE A 160 15.75 11.97 22.57
N GLU A 161 16.23 13.06 23.18
CA GLU A 161 16.94 14.13 22.46
C GLU A 161 18.24 13.60 21.80
N GLN A 162 19.01 12.79 22.53
CA GLN A 162 20.22 12.15 21.97
C GLN A 162 19.87 11.17 20.83
N LEU A 163 18.77 10.42 20.97
CA LEU A 163 18.26 9.57 19.90
C LEU A 163 17.95 10.41 18.65
N LEU A 164 17.21 11.51 18.80
CA LEU A 164 16.89 12.40 17.68
C LEU A 164 18.14 12.97 17.02
N ALA A 165 19.12 13.44 17.79
CA ALA A 165 20.37 13.97 17.26
C ALA A 165 21.17 12.90 16.48
N THR A 166 21.20 11.67 16.99
CA THR A 166 21.86 10.54 16.32
C THR A 166 21.17 10.21 15.00
N PHE A 167 19.84 10.12 15.02
CA PHE A 167 19.05 9.83 13.82
C PHE A 167 19.10 10.95 12.79
N ASP A 168 19.10 12.22 13.22
CA ASP A 168 19.26 13.37 12.32
C ASP A 168 20.61 13.35 11.60
N ALA A 169 21.70 13.05 12.31
CA ALA A 169 23.02 12.91 11.71
C ALA A 169 23.08 11.74 10.71
N THR A 170 22.67 10.53 11.14
CA THR A 170 22.68 9.33 10.30
C THR A 170 21.79 9.51 9.06
N PHE A 171 20.60 10.09 9.24
CA PHE A 171 19.69 10.33 8.13
C PHE A 171 20.19 11.43 7.21
N GLY A 172 20.77 12.49 7.75
CA GLY A 172 21.38 13.56 6.97
C GLY A 172 22.43 13.04 6.00
N GLU A 173 23.26 12.09 6.44
CA GLU A 173 24.23 11.41 5.56
C GLU A 173 23.51 10.64 4.45
N ILE A 174 22.51 9.82 4.78
CA ILE A 174 21.78 9.00 3.80
C ILE A 174 20.99 9.87 2.81
N PHE A 175 20.34 10.93 3.28
CA PHE A 175 19.59 11.87 2.43
C PHE A 175 20.49 12.66 1.48
N ALA A 176 21.79 12.78 1.78
CA ALA A 176 22.76 13.41 0.88
C ALA A 176 23.24 12.46 -0.25
N THR A 177 22.82 11.19 -0.23
CA THR A 177 23.26 10.17 -1.20
C THR A 177 22.30 10.05 -2.39
N ALA A 178 22.79 9.50 -3.51
CA ALA A 178 22.01 9.35 -4.75
C ALA A 178 20.91 8.26 -4.62
N GLU A 179 21.02 7.41 -3.61
CA GLU A 179 20.16 6.30 -3.25
C GLU A 179 18.73 6.79 -2.97
N ILE A 180 18.58 7.93 -2.28
CA ILE A 180 17.27 8.51 -1.98
C ILE A 180 16.63 9.16 -3.22
N ASP A 181 17.43 9.54 -4.20
CA ASP A 181 16.98 10.13 -5.46
C ASP A 181 16.67 9.08 -6.53
N ALA A 182 17.23 7.87 -6.42
CA ALA A 182 17.03 6.73 -7.29
C ALA A 182 15.65 6.06 -7.10
N VAL A 183 14.57 6.84 -7.18
CA VAL A 183 13.19 6.35 -7.13
C VAL A 183 12.70 6.03 -8.54
N SER A 184 12.15 4.83 -8.71
CA SER A 184 11.45 4.44 -9.92
C SER A 184 10.15 5.23 -10.04
N GLU A 185 10.19 6.35 -10.75
CA GLU A 185 8.97 7.01 -11.20
C GLU A 185 8.27 6.11 -12.22
N SER A 186 7.12 5.54 -11.85
CA SER A 186 6.24 4.94 -12.85
C SER A 186 5.92 6.02 -13.90
N PRO A 187 6.12 5.77 -15.21
CA PRO A 187 5.78 6.74 -16.26
C PRO A 187 4.30 7.16 -16.20
N ILE A 188 3.49 6.28 -15.62
CA ILE A 188 2.06 6.44 -15.40
C ILE A 188 1.89 6.54 -13.89
N GLY A 189 1.89 7.78 -13.37
CA GLY A 189 1.62 8.04 -11.95
C GLY A 189 0.28 7.47 -11.49
N PRO A 190 -0.09 7.59 -10.19
CA PRO A 190 -1.30 6.98 -9.64
C PRO A 190 -2.61 7.41 -10.36
N TYR A 191 -2.59 8.54 -11.06
CA TYR A 191 -3.70 9.05 -11.86
C TYR A 191 -3.66 8.68 -13.34
N GLY A 192 -2.60 8.07 -13.83
CA GLY A 192 -2.43 7.82 -15.25
C GLY A 192 -3.43 6.80 -15.79
N PHE A 193 -3.76 5.75 -15.04
CA PHE A 193 -4.82 4.81 -15.42
C PHE A 193 -6.22 5.47 -15.45
N PRO A 194 -6.66 6.19 -14.40
CA PRO A 194 -7.89 7.00 -14.46
C PRO A 194 -7.93 7.98 -15.65
N LEU A 195 -6.82 8.66 -15.93
CA LEU A 195 -6.71 9.58 -17.07
C LEU A 195 -6.86 8.87 -18.42
N ILE A 196 -6.26 7.70 -18.58
CA ILE A 196 -6.42 6.88 -19.80
C ILE A 196 -7.89 6.50 -19.97
N LEU A 197 -8.56 6.02 -18.92
CA LEU A 197 -9.98 5.65 -18.96
C LEU A 197 -10.87 6.84 -19.34
N VAL A 198 -10.66 8.00 -18.71
CA VAL A 198 -11.41 9.23 -19.02
C VAL A 198 -11.15 9.67 -20.46
N SER A 199 -9.91 9.58 -20.93
CA SER A 199 -9.52 9.96 -22.30
C SER A 199 -10.16 9.05 -23.34
N VAL A 200 -10.13 7.73 -23.11
CA VAL A 200 -10.80 6.74 -23.96
C VAL A 200 -12.30 6.99 -23.97
N GLY A 201 -12.91 7.22 -22.80
CA GLY A 201 -14.33 7.55 -22.67
C GLY A 201 -14.71 8.82 -23.43
N ALA A 202 -13.92 9.89 -23.30
CA ALA A 202 -14.11 11.15 -24.02
C ALA A 202 -13.97 10.96 -25.53
N CYS A 203 -12.97 10.22 -26.00
CA CYS A 203 -12.79 9.88 -27.42
C CYS A 203 -13.99 9.09 -27.97
N LEU A 204 -14.48 8.11 -27.23
CA LEU A 204 -15.69 7.35 -27.58
C LEU A 204 -16.91 8.26 -27.69
N LEU A 205 -17.07 9.19 -26.74
CA LEU A 205 -18.18 10.14 -26.73
C LEU A 205 -18.12 11.09 -27.93
N VAL A 206 -16.93 11.61 -28.25
CA VAL A 206 -16.68 12.43 -29.45
C VAL A 206 -16.99 11.65 -30.73
N LEU A 207 -16.56 10.38 -30.82
CA LEU A 207 -16.84 9.52 -31.97
C LEU A 207 -18.34 9.23 -32.14
N LEU A 208 -19.05 8.97 -31.05
CA LEU A 208 -20.49 8.70 -31.07
C LEU A 208 -21.30 9.94 -31.45
N VAL A 209 -20.93 11.12 -30.96
CA VAL A 209 -21.53 12.40 -31.36
C VAL A 209 -21.20 12.71 -32.82
N GLY A 210 -19.93 12.56 -33.24
CA GLY A 210 -19.49 12.81 -34.61
C GLY A 210 -20.13 11.88 -35.65
N ARG A 211 -20.52 10.66 -35.25
CA ARG A 211 -21.28 9.72 -36.10
C ARG A 211 -22.80 9.92 -36.02
N GLY A 212 -23.28 10.91 -35.28
CA GLY A 212 -24.71 11.18 -35.10
C GLY A 212 -25.45 10.08 -34.33
N GLN A 213 -24.74 9.16 -33.69
CA GLN A 213 -25.33 8.08 -32.88
C GLN A 213 -25.79 8.58 -31.51
N LEU A 214 -25.34 9.76 -31.09
CA LEU A 214 -25.73 10.45 -29.87
C LEU A 214 -26.31 11.82 -30.23
N GLN A 215 -27.65 11.90 -30.34
CA GLN A 215 -28.37 13.16 -30.41
C GLN A 215 -28.56 13.69 -28.99
N LEU A 216 -27.80 14.72 -28.61
CA LEU A 216 -28.02 15.46 -27.38
C LEU A 216 -29.32 16.25 -27.53
N GLN A 217 -30.44 15.70 -27.04
CA GLN A 217 -31.70 16.44 -26.94
C GLN A 217 -31.49 17.60 -25.95
N THR A 218 -31.43 18.82 -26.47
CA THR A 218 -31.29 20.06 -25.69
C THR A 218 -32.60 20.56 -25.09
N ASP A 219 -33.70 19.83 -25.26
CA ASP A 219 -34.96 20.14 -24.57
C ASP A 219 -34.74 19.95 -23.06
N ALA A 220 -34.94 21.03 -22.32
CA ALA A 220 -34.61 21.18 -20.90
C ALA A 220 -34.78 19.87 -20.11
N LEU A 221 -33.67 19.38 -19.54
CA LEU A 221 -33.63 18.29 -18.55
C LEU A 221 -34.52 18.67 -17.34
N ARG A 222 -35.84 18.53 -17.50
CA ARG A 222 -36.81 18.63 -16.41
C ARG A 222 -36.76 17.29 -15.69
N LEU A 223 -35.79 17.16 -14.78
CA LEU A 223 -35.70 16.03 -13.87
C LEU A 223 -37.00 15.97 -13.05
N THR A 224 -37.80 14.95 -13.30
CA THR A 224 -39.01 14.68 -12.52
C THR A 224 -38.75 13.57 -11.52
N TRP A 225 -39.57 13.47 -10.46
CA TRP A 225 -39.51 12.36 -9.49
C TRP A 225 -39.61 10.97 -10.15
N ARG A 226 -40.13 10.90 -11.38
CA ARG A 226 -40.21 9.67 -12.19
C ARG A 226 -38.86 9.26 -12.80
N ASP A 227 -37.89 10.17 -12.89
CA ASP A 227 -36.54 9.91 -13.41
C ASP A 227 -35.56 9.46 -12.31
N LEU A 228 -35.95 9.62 -11.04
CA LEU A 228 -35.14 9.25 -9.88
C LEU A 228 -34.63 7.79 -9.91
N PRO A 229 -35.43 6.78 -10.30
CA PRO A 229 -34.93 5.40 -10.39
C PRO A 229 -33.81 5.23 -11.42
N ARG A 230 -33.82 6.02 -12.50
CA ARG A 230 -32.77 5.97 -13.55
C ARG A 230 -31.50 6.67 -13.09
N LEU A 231 -31.63 7.77 -12.36
CA LEU A 231 -30.50 8.50 -11.78
C LEU A 231 -29.79 7.69 -10.70
N LEU A 232 -30.57 6.95 -9.90
CA LEU A 232 -30.04 6.10 -8.83
C LEU A 232 -29.52 4.75 -9.32
N LEU A 233 -29.75 4.39 -10.59
CA LEU A 233 -29.34 3.09 -11.14
C LEU A 233 -27.85 2.80 -10.93
N VAL A 234 -27.00 3.74 -11.38
CA VAL A 234 -25.54 3.57 -11.31
C VAL A 234 -25.04 3.63 -9.86
N PRO A 235 -25.43 4.62 -9.02
CA PRO A 235 -25.06 4.62 -7.61
C PRO A 235 -25.47 3.35 -6.86
N VAL A 236 -26.67 2.83 -7.10
CA VAL A 236 -27.16 1.60 -6.46
C VAL A 236 -26.38 0.37 -6.93
N ALA A 237 -26.06 0.30 -8.23
CA ALA A 237 -25.24 -0.78 -8.77
C ALA A 237 -23.82 -0.76 -8.20
N VAL A 238 -23.21 0.43 -8.09
CA VAL A 238 -21.89 0.61 -7.44
C VAL A 238 -21.96 0.23 -5.97
N GLY A 239 -22.99 0.69 -5.25
CA GLY A 239 -23.20 0.32 -3.84
C GLY A 239 -23.37 -1.18 -3.64
N PHE A 240 -24.15 -1.84 -4.49
CA PHE A 240 -24.29 -3.29 -4.50
C PHE A 240 -22.94 -3.98 -4.70
N PHE A 241 -22.16 -3.55 -5.70
CA PHE A 241 -20.84 -4.12 -5.97
C PHE A 241 -19.88 -3.94 -4.80
N MET A 242 -19.80 -2.75 -4.20
CA MET A 242 -18.92 -2.50 -3.05
C MET A 242 -19.29 -3.35 -1.82
N LEU A 243 -20.59 -3.55 -1.56
CA LEU A 243 -21.06 -4.35 -0.43
C LEU A 243 -20.88 -5.85 -0.63
N THR A 244 -20.92 -6.33 -1.87
CA THR A 244 -20.91 -7.76 -2.19
C THR A 244 -19.56 -8.28 -2.66
N THR A 245 -18.66 -7.43 -3.12
CA THR A 245 -17.37 -7.86 -3.68
C THR A 245 -16.49 -8.56 -2.65
N GLU A 246 -16.41 -8.05 -1.42
CA GLU A 246 -15.60 -8.67 -0.36
C GLU A 246 -16.13 -10.06 0.03
N THR A 247 -17.46 -10.23 0.02
CA THR A 247 -18.10 -11.47 0.46
C THR A 247 -18.23 -12.49 -0.66
N LEU A 248 -18.80 -12.09 -1.80
CA LEU A 248 -19.08 -12.98 -2.93
C LEU A 248 -17.90 -13.13 -3.89
N GLY A 249 -16.95 -12.19 -3.85
CA GLY A 249 -15.83 -12.13 -4.78
C GLY A 249 -16.18 -11.36 -6.05
N PHE A 250 -15.15 -10.86 -6.72
CA PHE A 250 -15.26 -9.98 -7.89
C PHE A 250 -16.13 -10.59 -8.99
N VAL A 251 -15.90 -11.85 -9.35
CA VAL A 251 -16.57 -12.50 -10.49
C VAL A 251 -18.09 -12.57 -10.27
N ILE A 252 -18.54 -12.96 -9.08
CA ILE A 252 -19.96 -13.08 -8.77
C ILE A 252 -20.60 -11.69 -8.64
N ALA A 253 -19.96 -10.79 -7.88
CA ALA A 253 -20.47 -9.45 -7.66
C ALA A 253 -20.56 -8.64 -8.97
N ALA A 254 -19.53 -8.68 -9.80
CA ALA A 254 -19.51 -8.02 -11.11
C ALA A 254 -20.53 -8.63 -12.07
N THR A 255 -20.70 -9.96 -12.07
CA THR A 255 -21.72 -10.64 -12.88
C THR A 255 -23.12 -10.20 -12.49
N GLY A 256 -23.45 -10.19 -11.20
CA GLY A 256 -24.76 -9.75 -10.70
C GLY A 256 -25.03 -8.28 -11.03
N MET A 257 -24.03 -7.42 -10.80
CA MET A 257 -24.13 -5.99 -11.10
C MET A 257 -24.36 -5.73 -12.60
N LEU A 258 -23.49 -6.29 -13.46
CA LEU A 258 -23.51 -6.03 -14.90
C LEU A 258 -24.78 -6.61 -15.56
N LEU A 259 -25.17 -7.83 -15.19
CA LEU A 259 -26.39 -8.45 -15.68
C LEU A 259 -27.62 -7.63 -15.26
N GLY A 260 -27.67 -7.20 -13.99
CA GLY A 260 -28.75 -6.35 -13.47
C GLY A 260 -28.85 -5.02 -14.22
N LEU A 261 -27.72 -4.35 -14.46
CA LEU A 261 -27.69 -3.10 -15.23
C LEU A 261 -28.20 -3.29 -16.66
N LEU A 262 -27.73 -4.32 -17.37
CA LEU A 262 -28.15 -4.61 -18.74
C LEU A 262 -29.65 -4.90 -18.81
N LEU A 263 -30.21 -5.64 -17.85
CA LEU A 263 -31.64 -5.94 -17.80
C LEU A 263 -32.50 -4.71 -17.50
N VAL A 264 -32.05 -3.81 -16.62
CA VAL A 264 -32.79 -2.56 -16.34
C VAL A 264 -32.79 -1.62 -17.55
N VAL A 265 -31.72 -1.64 -18.36
CA VAL A 265 -31.65 -0.92 -19.65
C VAL A 265 -32.43 -1.66 -20.76
N ARG A 266 -33.14 -2.74 -20.43
CA ARG A 266 -33.98 -3.55 -21.33
C ARG A 266 -33.20 -4.28 -22.44
N VAL A 267 -31.94 -4.62 -22.18
CA VAL A 267 -31.21 -5.57 -23.05
C VAL A 267 -31.85 -6.95 -22.94
N HIS A 268 -31.98 -7.65 -24.07
CA HIS A 268 -32.55 -8.99 -24.09
C HIS A 268 -31.73 -9.95 -23.22
N LEU A 269 -32.40 -10.79 -22.42
CA LEU A 269 -31.77 -11.63 -21.40
C LEU A 269 -30.60 -12.47 -21.95
N LEU A 270 -30.78 -13.14 -23.10
CA LEU A 270 -29.71 -13.90 -23.75
C LEU A 270 -28.49 -13.05 -24.08
N THR A 271 -28.70 -11.86 -24.64
CA THR A 271 -27.62 -10.94 -24.99
C THR A 271 -26.92 -10.43 -23.75
N ALA A 272 -27.67 -10.08 -22.70
CA ALA A 272 -27.13 -9.62 -21.43
C ALA A 272 -26.28 -10.69 -20.75
N THR A 273 -26.76 -11.94 -20.73
CA THR A 273 -26.02 -13.08 -20.18
C THR A 273 -24.73 -13.35 -20.95
N VAL A 274 -24.77 -13.37 -22.28
CA VAL A 274 -23.57 -13.58 -23.12
C VAL A 274 -22.54 -12.48 -22.91
N ILE A 275 -22.96 -11.20 -22.93
CA ILE A 275 -22.05 -10.07 -22.68
C ILE A 275 -21.40 -10.21 -21.30
N THR A 276 -22.19 -10.53 -20.28
CA THR A 276 -21.70 -10.63 -18.90
C THR A 276 -20.71 -11.78 -18.73
N LEU A 277 -21.03 -12.96 -19.26
CA LEU A 277 -20.17 -14.15 -19.20
C LEU A 277 -18.86 -14.01 -19.99
N LEU A 278 -18.79 -13.09 -20.95
CA LEU A 278 -17.56 -12.80 -21.68
C LEU A 278 -16.76 -11.67 -21.03
N LEU A 279 -17.43 -10.58 -20.65
CA LEU A 279 -16.76 -9.37 -20.19
C LEU A 279 -16.18 -9.52 -18.78
N VAL A 280 -16.92 -10.16 -17.86
CA VAL A 280 -16.46 -10.28 -16.47
C VAL A 280 -15.19 -11.13 -16.36
N PRO A 281 -15.09 -12.32 -16.99
CA PRO A 281 -13.84 -13.08 -16.99
C PRO A 281 -12.70 -12.39 -17.74
N ALA A 282 -12.98 -11.67 -18.83
CA ALA A 282 -11.97 -10.91 -19.55
C ALA A 282 -11.36 -9.78 -18.71
N VAL A 283 -12.21 -9.05 -17.98
CA VAL A 283 -11.76 -8.02 -17.03
C VAL A 283 -10.97 -8.67 -15.88
N TYR A 284 -11.45 -9.78 -15.32
CA TYR A 284 -10.70 -10.51 -14.30
C TYR A 284 -9.31 -10.94 -14.79
N GLN A 285 -9.23 -11.56 -15.97
CA GLN A 285 -7.96 -11.97 -16.58
C GLN A 285 -7.02 -10.79 -16.80
N PHE A 286 -7.53 -9.68 -17.35
CA PHE A 286 -6.71 -8.51 -17.59
C PHE A 286 -6.18 -7.90 -16.29
N PHE A 287 -7.02 -7.72 -15.27
CA PHE A 287 -6.60 -7.07 -14.03
C PHE A 287 -5.84 -8.02 -13.09
N ALA A 288 -6.39 -9.19 -12.80
CA ALA A 288 -5.77 -10.11 -11.85
C ALA A 288 -4.54 -10.83 -12.41
N VAL A 289 -4.58 -11.25 -13.68
CA VAL A 289 -3.49 -12.05 -14.28
C VAL A 289 -2.48 -11.15 -14.98
N GLN A 290 -2.94 -10.22 -15.82
CA GLN A 290 -2.02 -9.44 -16.66
C GLN A 290 -1.45 -8.20 -15.96
N LEU A 291 -2.22 -7.56 -15.08
CA LEU A 291 -1.77 -6.40 -14.31
C LEU A 291 -1.38 -6.73 -12.86
N GLY A 292 -1.56 -7.98 -12.41
CA GLY A 292 -1.26 -8.40 -11.04
C GLY A 292 -2.13 -7.74 -9.98
N VAL A 293 -3.23 -7.08 -10.35
CA VAL A 293 -4.10 -6.38 -9.39
C VAL A 293 -4.93 -7.41 -8.62
N PRO A 294 -4.75 -7.57 -7.30
CA PRO A 294 -5.49 -8.56 -6.53
C PRO A 294 -6.98 -8.17 -6.50
N LEU A 295 -7.83 -9.00 -7.10
CA LEU A 295 -9.28 -8.85 -7.08
C LEU A 295 -9.88 -9.78 -6.01
N PRO A 296 -10.89 -9.36 -5.22
CA PRO A 296 -11.43 -10.17 -4.12
C PRO A 296 -11.97 -11.53 -4.57
N TRP A 297 -11.58 -12.59 -3.85
CA TRP A 297 -11.84 -13.98 -4.20
C TRP A 297 -13.21 -14.44 -3.66
N GLY A 298 -13.64 -13.85 -2.53
CA GLY A 298 -14.91 -14.14 -1.86
C GLY A 298 -15.07 -15.61 -1.46
N ILE A 299 -16.33 -16.07 -1.42
CA ILE A 299 -16.74 -17.46 -1.10
C ILE A 299 -16.07 -18.52 -1.99
N LEU A 300 -15.59 -18.08 -3.15
CA LEU A 300 -15.20 -18.91 -4.26
C LEU A 300 -13.73 -19.41 -4.12
N GLY A 301 -12.87 -18.69 -3.38
CA GLY A 301 -11.66 -19.21 -2.74
C GLY A 301 -10.52 -19.73 -3.65
N TRP A 302 -10.40 -19.21 -4.88
CA TRP A 302 -9.55 -19.70 -5.96
C TRP A 302 -8.96 -18.59 -6.82
#